data_AF-A0A7W0YID7-F1
#
_entry.id   AF-A0A7W0YID7-F1
#
_cell.length_a   1.000
_cell.length_b   1.000
_cell.length_c   1.000
_cell.angle_alpha   90.00
_cell.angle_beta   90.00
_cell.angle_gamma   90.00
#
_symmetry.space_group_name_H-M   'P 1'
#
loop_
_entity.id
_entity.type
_entity.pdbx_description
1 polymer ?
#
loop_
_entity_poly.entity_id
_entity_poly.type
_entity_poly.pdbx_seq_one_letter_code
_entity_poly.pdbx_strand_id
1 'polypeptide(L)'
;MSGVGESVPMPRRRFLNQLGAVAFVQLGAAQDSLAGRGDRGTLHDPSAAGRPREPTAAGDSDAKIQAVEQRLACTCGCTLDIFTCRTTDFTCTYSPELHREVVALHRQGKSGQEIVDAFVAKYGEKALMAPKPEGFNLAGYLLPGAAILGAGAALFAVISRRRVAVAAAGTTSTLPAADPAATPDELERLRRALAEVED
;
A
#
# COMPACT_ATOMS: atom_id res chain seq x y z
N MET A 1 32.83 35.71 -14.24
CA MET A 1 32.44 35.01 -12.99
C MET A 1 30.92 35.10 -12.88
N SER A 2 30.28 33.93 -12.82
CA SER A 2 28.89 33.62 -12.43
C SER A 2 27.72 34.41 -13.04
N GLY A 3 27.13 33.83 -14.10
CA GLY A 3 25.75 34.11 -14.52
C GLY A 3 24.76 33.34 -13.64
N VAL A 4 23.78 34.05 -13.10
CA VAL A 4 22.69 33.52 -12.26
C VAL A 4 21.57 33.03 -13.19
N GLY A 5 21.14 31.78 -12.99
CA GLY A 5 20.14 31.12 -13.81
C GLY A 5 18.72 31.66 -13.58
N GLU A 6 18.05 32.02 -14.67
CA GLU A 6 16.61 32.24 -14.73
C GLU A 6 15.84 30.92 -14.50
N SER A 7 15.00 30.91 -13.47
CA SER A 7 14.00 29.86 -13.26
C SER A 7 12.78 30.12 -14.14
N VAL A 8 12.70 29.43 -15.28
CA VAL A 8 11.53 29.43 -16.16
C VAL A 8 10.35 28.74 -15.46
N PRO A 9 9.16 29.37 -15.36
CA PRO A 9 7.97 28.72 -14.80
C PRO A 9 7.42 27.67 -15.77
N MET A 10 7.53 26.39 -15.41
CA MET A 10 7.00 25.30 -16.22
C MET A 10 5.46 25.20 -16.14
N PRO A 11 4.75 25.11 -17.28
CA PRO A 11 3.29 24.95 -17.29
C PRO A 11 2.87 23.54 -16.85
N ARG A 12 1.87 23.47 -15.96
CA ARG A 12 1.28 22.26 -15.34
C ARG A 12 0.89 21.12 -16.30
N ARG A 13 0.78 21.38 -17.60
CA ARG A 13 0.40 20.40 -18.63
C ARG A 13 1.54 19.49 -19.09
N ARG A 14 2.80 19.84 -18.82
CA ARG A 14 3.96 18.99 -19.19
C ARG A 14 4.25 17.86 -18.20
N PHE A 15 3.71 17.92 -16.98
CA PHE A 15 3.91 16.86 -15.98
C PHE A 15 3.08 15.59 -16.27
N LEU A 16 2.00 15.71 -17.04
CA LEU A 16 1.07 14.61 -17.32
C LEU A 16 1.43 13.76 -18.56
N ASN A 17 2.37 14.21 -19.40
CA ASN A 17 2.74 13.50 -20.64
C ASN A 17 4.07 12.71 -20.55
N GLN A 18 4.69 12.58 -19.37
CA GLN A 18 5.86 11.73 -19.17
C GLN A 18 5.56 10.35 -18.56
N LEU A 19 4.29 10.05 -18.25
CA LEU A 19 3.89 8.78 -17.64
C LEU A 19 3.37 7.73 -18.65
N GLY A 20 3.53 7.96 -19.95
CA GLY A 20 2.87 7.16 -20.99
C GLY A 20 3.81 6.60 -22.04
N ALA A 21 4.80 5.78 -21.66
CA ALA A 21 5.46 4.83 -22.57
C ALA A 21 6.36 3.86 -21.80
N VAL A 22 5.78 2.95 -21.02
CA VAL A 22 6.50 1.73 -20.61
C VAL A 22 6.31 0.73 -21.73
N ALA A 23 7.32 0.59 -22.59
CA ALA A 23 7.36 -0.41 -23.63
C ALA A 23 7.55 -1.79 -22.98
N PHE A 24 6.49 -2.61 -22.96
CA PHE A 24 6.61 -4.03 -22.62
C PHE A 24 7.30 -4.75 -23.78
N VAL A 25 8.60 -5.00 -23.64
CA VAL A 25 9.31 -5.95 -24.49
C VAL A 25 8.84 -7.34 -24.09
N GLN A 26 8.05 -7.97 -24.96
CA GLN A 26 7.75 -9.38 -24.90
C GLN A 26 9.03 -10.16 -25.27
N LEU A 27 9.75 -10.67 -24.26
CA LEU A 27 10.66 -11.79 -24.48
C LEU A 27 9.87 -13.09 -24.28
N GLY A 28 9.48 -13.68 -25.41
CA GLY A 28 9.07 -15.05 -25.48
C GLY A 28 10.24 -16.01 -25.23
N ALA A 29 9.89 -17.14 -24.62
CA ALA A 29 10.63 -18.40 -24.51
C ALA A 29 11.98 -18.36 -23.77
N ALA A 30 11.96 -18.71 -22.49
CA ALA A 30 13.07 -19.40 -21.85
C ALA A 30 12.53 -20.71 -21.25
N GLN A 31 13.09 -21.80 -21.76
CA GLN A 31 12.72 -23.18 -21.47
C GLN A 31 13.13 -23.54 -20.04
N ASP A 32 12.24 -24.25 -19.35
CA ASP A 32 12.45 -24.81 -18.01
C ASP A 32 13.71 -25.70 -18.01
N SER A 33 14.80 -25.14 -17.48
CA SER A 33 16.10 -25.81 -17.36
C SER A 33 16.30 -26.27 -15.91
N LEU A 34 15.48 -27.22 -15.48
CA LEU A 34 15.72 -27.97 -14.25
C LEU A 34 16.79 -29.04 -14.50
N ALA A 35 18.05 -28.66 -14.24
CA ALA A 35 19.03 -29.47 -13.51
C ALA A 35 20.32 -28.65 -13.29
N GLY A 36 20.33 -27.81 -12.26
CA GLY A 36 21.53 -27.59 -11.44
C GLY A 36 22.76 -26.88 -12.03
N ARG A 37 22.69 -26.19 -13.18
CA ARG A 37 23.84 -25.38 -13.65
C ARG A 37 23.45 -24.22 -14.57
N GLY A 38 22.78 -23.20 -14.02
CA GLY A 38 22.50 -21.94 -14.72
C GLY A 38 23.48 -20.83 -14.33
N ASP A 39 23.53 -19.76 -15.13
CA ASP A 39 24.47 -18.61 -15.05
C ASP A 39 24.41 -17.77 -13.76
N ARG A 40 23.63 -18.18 -12.75
CA ARG A 40 23.47 -17.51 -11.44
C ARG A 40 24.10 -18.25 -10.26
N GLY A 41 25.04 -19.15 -10.53
CA GLY A 41 25.79 -19.90 -9.53
C GLY A 41 25.22 -21.29 -9.28
N THR A 42 25.99 -22.12 -8.57
CA THR A 42 25.55 -23.48 -8.20
C THR A 42 24.45 -23.38 -7.16
N LEU A 43 23.21 -23.70 -7.53
CA LEU A 43 22.17 -23.97 -6.56
C LEU A 43 22.67 -25.11 -5.66
N HIS A 44 22.80 -24.86 -4.36
CA HIS A 44 23.24 -25.89 -3.41
C HIS A 44 22.23 -27.03 -3.43
N ASP A 45 22.70 -28.27 -3.42
CA ASP A 45 21.85 -29.45 -3.40
C ASP A 45 20.91 -29.35 -2.18
N PRO A 46 19.58 -29.22 -2.37
CA PRO A 46 18.65 -29.09 -1.25
C PRO A 46 18.68 -30.32 -0.33
N SER A 47 19.13 -31.48 -0.84
CA SER A 47 19.29 -32.68 -0.03
C SER A 47 20.50 -32.61 0.91
N ALA A 48 21.50 -31.75 0.64
CA ALA A 48 22.63 -31.48 1.52
C ALA A 48 22.24 -30.68 2.77
N ALA A 49 21.09 -30.00 2.78
CA ALA A 49 20.56 -29.28 3.94
C ALA A 49 20.02 -30.21 5.06
N GLY A 50 20.16 -31.53 4.91
CA GLY A 50 20.04 -32.50 6.00
C GLY A 50 18.61 -32.85 6.44
N ARG A 51 17.57 -32.26 5.81
CA ARG A 51 16.17 -32.69 6.02
C ARG A 51 15.44 -32.81 4.69
N PRO A 52 15.31 -34.02 4.11
CA PRO A 52 14.46 -34.21 2.95
C PRO A 52 13.02 -33.85 3.34
N ARG A 53 12.44 -32.84 2.66
CA ARG A 53 11.00 -32.61 2.70
C ARG A 53 10.36 -33.42 1.59
N GLU A 54 9.19 -33.96 1.88
CA GLU A 54 8.35 -34.55 0.85
C GLU A 54 8.04 -33.45 -0.20
N PRO A 55 8.27 -33.70 -1.50
CA PRO A 55 7.96 -32.73 -2.53
C PRO A 55 6.49 -32.32 -2.47
N THR A 56 6.23 -31.03 -2.50
CA THR A 56 4.87 -30.47 -2.58
C THR A 56 4.16 -31.04 -3.81
N ALA A 57 3.07 -31.76 -3.62
CA ALA A 57 2.23 -32.26 -4.71
C ALA A 57 1.40 -31.12 -5.31
N ALA A 58 0.96 -31.26 -6.56
CA ALA A 58 0.17 -30.23 -7.23
C ALA A 58 -1.12 -29.84 -6.46
N GLY A 59 -1.74 -30.78 -5.75
CA GLY A 59 -2.92 -30.54 -4.91
C GLY A 59 -2.63 -29.87 -3.56
N ASP A 60 -1.37 -29.84 -3.10
CA ASP A 60 -1.01 -29.24 -1.81
C ASP A 60 -1.10 -27.70 -1.86
N SER A 61 -1.21 -27.12 -3.05
CA SER A 61 -1.42 -25.68 -3.26
C SER A 61 -2.77 -25.37 -3.90
N ASP A 62 -3.75 -26.25 -3.73
CA ASP A 62 -5.13 -25.98 -4.14
C ASP A 62 -5.61 -24.63 -3.58
N ALA A 63 -6.22 -23.80 -4.42
CA ALA A 63 -6.64 -22.44 -4.06
C ALA A 63 -7.57 -22.42 -2.82
N LYS A 64 -8.38 -23.48 -2.64
CA LYS A 64 -9.25 -23.63 -1.46
C LYS A 64 -8.45 -23.87 -0.17
N ILE A 65 -7.41 -24.69 -0.24
CA ILE A 65 -6.51 -24.98 0.89
C ILE A 65 -5.71 -23.73 1.22
N GLN A 66 -5.12 -23.10 0.20
CA GLN A 66 -4.40 -21.84 0.36
C GLN A 66 -5.25 -20.75 1.04
N ALA A 67 -6.50 -20.57 0.61
CA ALA A 67 -7.40 -19.57 1.18
C ALA A 67 -7.73 -19.82 2.66
N VAL A 68 -7.75 -21.09 3.10
CA VAL A 68 -7.92 -21.45 4.51
C VAL A 68 -6.63 -21.20 5.28
N GLU A 69 -5.50 -21.64 4.75
CA GLU A 69 -4.18 -21.49 5.37
C GLU A 69 -3.79 -20.04 5.60
N GLN A 70 -4.12 -19.14 4.67
CA GLN A 70 -3.87 -17.70 4.81
C GLN A 70 -4.69 -17.03 5.92
N ARG A 71 -5.75 -17.69 6.41
CA ARG A 71 -6.54 -17.21 7.57
C ARG A 71 -6.00 -17.77 8.88
N LEU A 72 -5.11 -18.75 8.83
CA LEU A 72 -4.62 -19.48 9.98
C LEU A 72 -3.18 -19.12 10.30
N ALA A 73 -2.93 -18.75 11.54
CA ALA A 73 -1.62 -18.43 12.06
C ALA A 73 -0.76 -19.69 12.28
N CYS A 74 0.51 -19.62 11.88
CA CYS A 74 1.48 -20.64 12.25
C CYS A 74 1.82 -20.53 13.74
N THR A 75 1.81 -21.66 14.45
CA THR A 75 1.98 -21.71 15.91
C THR A 75 3.44 -21.63 16.37
N CYS A 76 4.41 -21.43 15.46
CA CYS A 76 5.83 -21.36 15.79
C CYS A 76 6.31 -19.97 16.27
N GLY A 77 5.43 -18.97 16.27
CA GLY A 77 5.74 -17.61 16.78
C GLY A 77 6.31 -16.64 15.75
N CYS A 78 6.50 -17.06 14.50
CA CYS A 78 7.01 -16.18 13.42
C CYS A 78 5.97 -15.18 12.87
N THR A 79 4.72 -15.22 13.37
CA THR A 79 3.62 -14.32 12.96
C THR A 79 3.20 -14.45 11.49
N LEU A 80 3.66 -15.48 10.77
CA LEU A 80 3.23 -15.79 9.41
C LEU A 80 2.03 -16.75 9.41
N ASP A 81 1.22 -16.70 8.36
CA ASP A 81 0.19 -17.69 8.11
C ASP A 81 0.79 -19.02 7.64
N ILE A 82 0.00 -20.10 7.72
CA ILE A 82 0.47 -21.44 7.39
C ILE A 82 1.02 -21.47 5.95
N PHE A 83 0.29 -20.92 4.98
CA PHE A 83 0.68 -20.95 3.57
C PHE A 83 1.97 -20.17 3.34
N THR A 84 2.03 -18.92 3.80
CA THR A 84 3.22 -18.09 3.64
C THR A 84 4.41 -18.73 4.33
N CYS A 85 4.25 -19.21 5.57
CA CYS A 85 5.36 -19.83 6.31
C CYS A 85 5.91 -21.08 5.60
N ARG A 86 5.06 -22.01 5.13
CA ARG A 86 5.56 -23.24 4.48
C ARG A 86 6.18 -22.97 3.10
N THR A 87 5.85 -21.86 2.46
CA THR A 87 6.34 -21.51 1.12
C THR A 87 7.53 -20.55 1.14
N THR A 88 7.82 -19.92 2.28
CA THR A 88 8.92 -18.95 2.42
C THR A 88 9.99 -19.37 3.42
N ASP A 89 9.64 -20.11 4.47
CA ASP A 89 10.58 -20.60 5.48
C ASP A 89 10.81 -22.11 5.34
N PHE A 90 11.84 -22.46 4.57
CA PHE A 90 12.32 -23.84 4.41
C PHE A 90 13.13 -24.35 5.60
N THR A 91 13.11 -23.70 6.76
CA THR A 91 13.67 -24.24 8.01
C THR A 91 12.59 -24.58 9.03
N CYS A 92 11.39 -24.02 8.89
CA CYS A 92 10.24 -24.32 9.74
C CYS A 92 9.78 -25.78 9.61
N THR A 93 9.50 -26.40 10.76
CA THR A 93 8.91 -27.75 10.86
C THR A 93 7.42 -27.71 11.23
N TYR A 94 6.96 -26.63 11.88
CA TYR A 94 5.57 -26.49 12.33
C TYR A 94 4.60 -26.28 11.18
N SER A 95 4.90 -25.36 10.25
CA SER A 95 3.96 -25.02 9.18
C SER A 95 3.63 -26.20 8.26
N PRO A 96 4.61 -27.03 7.82
CA PRO A 96 4.31 -28.25 7.05
C PRO A 96 3.41 -29.24 7.80
N GLU A 97 3.50 -29.34 9.12
CA GLU A 97 2.63 -30.20 9.92
C GLU A 97 1.20 -29.66 9.99
N LEU A 98 1.04 -28.35 10.20
CA LEU A 98 -0.28 -27.69 10.19
C LEU A 98 -0.94 -27.78 8.81
N HIS A 99 -0.17 -27.65 7.73
CA HIS A 99 -0.64 -27.88 6.36
C HIS A 99 -1.23 -29.29 6.18
N ARG A 100 -0.53 -30.32 6.67
CA ARG A 100 -1.04 -31.71 6.61
C ARG A 100 -2.35 -31.87 7.37
N GLU A 101 -2.53 -31.18 8.49
CA GLU A 101 -3.79 -31.18 9.22
C GLU A 101 -4.92 -30.51 8.43
N VAL A 102 -4.65 -29.36 7.79
CA VAL A 102 -5.61 -28.70 6.88
C VAL A 102 -6.00 -29.63 5.74
N VAL A 103 -5.02 -30.26 5.08
CA VAL A 103 -5.24 -31.21 3.97
C VAL A 103 -6.06 -32.42 4.45
N ALA A 104 -5.77 -32.95 5.64
CA ALA A 104 -6.51 -34.08 6.20
C ALA A 104 -7.99 -33.73 6.42
N LEU A 105 -8.27 -32.55 6.97
CA LEU A 105 -9.65 -32.07 7.16
C LEU A 105 -10.34 -31.78 5.82
N HIS A 106 -9.61 -31.24 4.84
CA HIS A 106 -10.13 -31.03 3.50
C HIS A 106 -10.52 -32.35 2.81
N ARG A 107 -9.67 -33.38 2.93
CA ARG A 107 -9.93 -34.74 2.40
C ARG A 107 -11.12 -35.42 3.08
N GLN A 108 -11.44 -35.06 4.33
CA GLN A 108 -12.65 -35.50 5.02
C GLN A 108 -13.93 -34.81 4.51
N GLY A 109 -13.82 -33.89 3.54
CA GLY A 109 -14.96 -33.17 2.97
C GLY A 109 -15.37 -31.94 3.76
N LYS A 110 -14.56 -31.48 4.73
CA LYS A 110 -14.87 -30.26 5.48
C LYS A 110 -14.76 -29.02 4.59
N SER A 111 -15.70 -28.11 4.77
CA SER A 111 -15.66 -26.77 4.19
C SER A 111 -14.54 -25.93 4.80
N GLY A 112 -14.15 -24.85 4.12
CA GLY A 112 -13.08 -23.98 4.61
C GLY A 112 -13.37 -23.36 5.98
N GLN A 113 -14.64 -23.02 6.27
CA GLN A 113 -15.01 -22.49 7.57
C GLN A 113 -14.94 -23.55 8.67
N GLU A 114 -15.40 -24.78 8.40
CA GLU A 114 -15.30 -25.89 9.37
C GLU A 114 -13.85 -26.25 9.68
N ILE A 115 -12.93 -26.10 8.71
CA ILE A 115 -11.50 -26.27 8.95
C ILE A 115 -10.97 -25.17 9.87
N VAL A 116 -11.30 -23.91 9.59
CA VAL A 116 -10.90 -22.77 10.44
C VAL A 116 -11.45 -22.95 11.86
N ASP A 117 -12.72 -23.32 12.02
CA ASP A 117 -13.35 -23.52 13.31
C ASP A 117 -12.73 -24.70 14.07
N ALA A 118 -12.34 -25.78 13.38
CA ALA A 118 -11.60 -26.88 13.99
C ALA A 118 -10.23 -26.44 14.53
N PHE A 119 -9.52 -25.58 13.79
CA PHE A 119 -8.27 -24.99 14.25
C PHE A 119 -8.47 -24.05 15.43
N VAL A 120 -9.52 -23.22 15.42
CA VAL A 120 -9.86 -22.35 16.56
C VAL A 120 -10.24 -23.19 17.78
N ALA A 121 -10.97 -24.29 17.62
CA ALA A 121 -11.31 -25.19 18.72
C ALA A 121 -10.07 -25.84 19.34
N LYS A 122 -9.05 -26.15 18.52
CA LYS A 122 -7.81 -26.82 18.97
C LYS A 122 -6.74 -25.86 19.51
N TYR A 123 -6.54 -24.72 18.86
CA TYR A 123 -5.45 -23.78 19.12
C TYR A 123 -5.92 -22.44 19.72
N GLY A 124 -7.24 -22.25 19.86
CA GLY A 124 -7.85 -21.01 20.33
C GLY A 124 -7.91 -19.93 19.25
N GLU A 125 -8.38 -18.73 19.64
CA GLU A 125 -8.50 -17.60 18.72
C GLU A 125 -7.17 -17.10 18.15
N LYS A 126 -6.04 -17.39 18.83
CA LYS A 126 -4.69 -17.09 18.34
C LYS A 126 -4.32 -17.86 17.08
N ALA A 127 -5.10 -18.89 16.73
CA ALA A 127 -4.96 -19.61 15.46
C ALA A 127 -5.42 -18.76 14.27
N LEU A 128 -6.16 -17.67 14.48
CA LEU A 128 -6.61 -16.82 13.39
C LEU A 128 -5.60 -15.71 13.12
N MET A 129 -5.38 -15.42 11.84
CA MET A 129 -4.61 -14.25 11.40
C MET A 129 -5.31 -12.92 11.76
N ALA A 130 -6.64 -12.95 11.85
CA ALA A 130 -7.45 -11.83 12.24
C ALA A 130 -8.39 -12.27 13.39
N PRO A 131 -8.43 -11.54 14.52
CA PRO A 131 -9.35 -11.83 15.61
C PRO A 131 -10.82 -11.89 15.14
N LYS A 132 -11.69 -12.57 15.89
CA LYS A 132 -13.12 -12.53 15.55
C LYS A 132 -13.68 -11.12 15.77
N PRO A 133 -14.54 -10.59 14.87
CA PRO A 133 -15.10 -9.25 14.98
C PRO A 133 -16.23 -9.19 16.03
N GLU A 134 -15.92 -9.54 17.26
CA GLU A 134 -16.86 -9.59 18.39
C GLU A 134 -16.27 -8.89 19.63
N GLY A 135 -17.16 -8.38 20.49
CA GLY A 135 -16.75 -7.66 21.70
C GLY A 135 -15.81 -6.48 21.42
N PHE A 136 -14.67 -6.44 22.12
CA PHE A 136 -13.68 -5.37 21.97
C PHE A 136 -12.95 -5.40 20.62
N ASN A 137 -12.84 -6.57 19.99
CA ASN A 137 -12.16 -6.69 18.69
C ASN A 137 -12.84 -5.85 17.62
N LEU A 138 -14.15 -5.62 17.72
CA LEU A 138 -14.91 -4.77 16.81
C LEU A 138 -14.35 -3.34 16.72
N ALA A 139 -13.76 -2.83 17.82
CA ALA A 139 -13.08 -1.54 17.80
C ALA A 139 -11.92 -1.55 16.79
N GLY A 140 -11.14 -2.63 16.69
CA GLY A 140 -10.05 -2.76 15.72
C GLY A 140 -10.53 -2.68 14.26
N TYR A 141 -11.75 -3.16 13.98
CA TYR A 141 -12.35 -3.11 12.65
C TYR A 141 -12.96 -1.75 12.31
N LEU A 142 -13.62 -1.10 13.27
CA LEU A 142 -14.40 0.12 13.02
C LEU A 142 -13.62 1.41 13.28
N LEU A 143 -12.71 1.40 14.26
CA LEU A 143 -12.02 2.60 14.75
C LEU A 143 -11.18 3.30 13.66
N PRO A 144 -10.44 2.61 12.78
CA PRO A 144 -9.69 3.30 11.71
C PRO A 144 -10.62 4.13 10.79
N GLY A 145 -11.74 3.54 10.37
CA GLY A 145 -12.73 4.23 9.53
C GLY A 145 -13.41 5.39 10.27
N ALA A 146 -13.84 5.14 11.52
CA ALA A 146 -14.48 6.16 12.35
C ALA A 146 -13.53 7.34 12.65
N ALA A 147 -12.25 7.08 12.90
CA ALA A 147 -11.25 8.12 13.17
C ALA A 147 -11.02 9.01 11.94
N ILE A 148 -10.86 8.42 10.74
CA ILE A 148 -10.67 9.18 9.50
C ILE A 148 -11.90 10.05 9.21
N LEU A 149 -13.10 9.48 9.31
CA LEU A 149 -14.35 10.20 9.07
C LEU A 149 -14.56 11.32 10.10
N GLY A 150 -14.31 11.04 11.38
CA GLY A 150 -14.41 12.03 12.45
C GLY A 150 -13.43 13.20 12.26
N ALA A 151 -12.17 12.91 11.94
CA ALA A 151 -11.16 13.93 11.66
C ALA A 151 -11.51 14.75 10.41
N GLY A 152 -11.95 14.10 9.34
CA GLY A 152 -12.38 14.76 8.10
C GLY A 152 -13.59 15.67 8.33
N ALA A 153 -14.60 15.21 9.07
CA ALA A 153 -15.78 16.00 9.42
C ALA A 153 -15.42 17.21 10.29
N ALA A 154 -14.56 17.02 11.29
CA ALA A 154 -14.08 18.11 12.15
C ALA A 154 -13.32 19.17 11.34
N LEU A 155 -12.40 18.75 10.46
CA LEU A 155 -11.66 19.65 9.58
C LEU A 155 -12.60 20.40 8.63
N PHE A 156 -13.55 19.70 8.00
CA PHE A 156 -14.55 20.30 7.13
C PHE A 156 -15.40 21.35 7.86
N ALA A 157 -15.84 21.05 9.09
CA ALA A 157 -16.59 21.98 9.92
C ALA A 157 -15.77 23.23 10.26
N VAL A 158 -14.48 23.08 10.58
CA VAL A 158 -13.58 24.22 10.86
C VAL A 158 -13.38 25.09 9.61
N ILE A 159 -13.10 24.48 8.45
CA ILE A 159 -12.86 25.21 7.20
C ILE A 159 -14.14 25.92 6.74
N SER A 160 -15.29 25.25 6.77
CA SER A 160 -16.57 25.85 6.37
C SER A 160 -16.94 27.05 7.24
N ARG A 161 -16.80 26.93 8.57
CA ARG A 161 -17.02 28.06 9.50
C ARG A 161 -16.09 29.23 9.22
N ARG A 162 -14.80 28.97 8.95
CA ARG A 162 -13.84 30.03 8.58
C ARG A 162 -14.20 30.71 7.26
N ARG A 163 -14.64 29.95 6.24
CA ARG A 163 -15.06 30.52 4.95
C ARG A 163 -16.30 31.41 5.09
N VAL A 164 -17.29 30.98 5.87
CA VAL A 164 -18.49 31.79 6.15
C VAL A 164 -18.11 33.07 6.92
N ALA A 165 -17.24 32.97 7.93
CA ALA A 165 -16.77 34.14 8.67
C ALA A 165 -15.99 35.14 7.81
N VAL A 166 -15.10 34.66 6.92
CA VAL A 166 -14.36 35.52 5.97
C VAL A 166 -15.29 36.15 4.94
N ALA A 167 -16.29 35.41 4.43
CA ALA A 167 -17.27 35.96 3.50
C ALA A 167 -18.15 37.05 4.14
N ALA A 168 -18.55 36.85 5.40
CA ALA A 168 -19.29 37.85 6.18
C ALA A 168 -18.44 39.09 6.50
N ALA A 169 -17.14 38.93 6.76
CA ALA A 169 -16.21 40.06 6.93
C ALA A 169 -15.96 40.82 5.62
N GLY A 170 -15.93 40.13 4.48
CA GLY A 170 -15.72 40.71 3.15
C GLY A 170 -16.85 41.62 2.67
N THR A 171 -18.05 41.55 3.27
CA THR A 171 -19.16 42.47 2.95
C THR A 171 -18.96 43.88 3.56
N THR A 172 -18.01 44.03 4.49
CA THR A 172 -17.66 45.32 5.11
C THR A 172 -16.33 45.87 4.57
N SER A 173 -15.94 45.49 3.35
CA SER A 173 -14.89 46.19 2.63
C SER A 173 -15.55 47.26 1.76
N THR A 174 -15.80 48.43 2.36
CA THR A 174 -15.85 49.66 1.58
C THR A 174 -14.50 49.76 0.89
N LEU A 175 -14.45 49.62 -0.44
CA LEU A 175 -13.27 50.00 -1.20
C LEU A 175 -12.85 51.39 -0.70
N PRO A 176 -11.56 51.65 -0.40
CA PRO A 176 -11.10 53.02 -0.37
C PRO A 176 -11.56 53.63 -1.69
N ALA A 177 -12.21 54.79 -1.64
CA ALA A 177 -12.46 55.56 -2.85
C ALA A 177 -11.19 55.49 -3.70
N ALA A 178 -11.34 55.07 -4.96
CA ALA A 178 -10.22 54.85 -5.88
C ALA A 178 -9.15 55.93 -5.65
N ASP A 179 -7.92 55.51 -5.41
CA ASP A 179 -6.78 56.41 -5.26
C ASP A 179 -6.90 57.52 -6.32
N PRO A 180 -6.72 58.81 -5.96
CA PRO A 180 -6.75 59.87 -6.95
C PRO A 180 -5.74 59.47 -8.03
N ALA A 181 -6.24 59.36 -9.28
CA ALA A 181 -5.47 58.85 -10.41
C ALA A 181 -4.04 59.38 -10.36
N ALA A 182 -3.06 58.46 -10.38
CA ALA A 182 -1.64 58.77 -10.24
C ALA A 182 -1.27 60.04 -10.99
N THR A 183 -0.56 60.94 -10.32
CA THR A 183 -0.23 62.24 -10.90
C THR A 183 0.60 62.03 -12.17
N PRO A 184 0.51 62.93 -13.17
CA PRO A 184 1.27 62.80 -14.41
C PRO A 184 2.77 62.55 -14.19
N ASP A 185 3.34 63.15 -13.14
CA ASP A 185 4.75 63.01 -12.74
C ASP A 185 5.10 61.63 -12.14
N GLU A 186 4.15 60.96 -11.51
CA GLU A 186 4.34 59.59 -11.00
C GLU A 186 4.29 58.58 -12.13
N LEU A 187 3.37 58.75 -13.10
CA LEU A 187 3.32 57.94 -14.30
C LEU A 187 4.59 58.07 -15.13
N GLU A 188 5.16 59.27 -15.22
CA GLU A 188 6.40 59.50 -15.94
C GLU A 188 7.62 58.85 -15.26
N ARG A 189 7.67 58.89 -13.92
CA ARG A 189 8.68 58.13 -13.16
C ARG A 189 8.59 56.63 -13.38
N LEU A 190 7.38 56.07 -13.41
CA LEU A 190 7.17 54.65 -13.66
C LEU A 190 7.56 54.25 -15.09
N ARG A 191 7.23 55.08 -16.09
CA ARG A 191 7.65 54.84 -17.48
C ARG A 191 9.17 54.85 -17.63
N ARG A 192 9.86 55.78 -16.96
CA ARG A 192 11.32 55.84 -16.96
C ARG A 192 11.95 54.62 -16.29
N ALA A 193 11.39 54.19 -15.16
CA ALA A 193 11.86 52.99 -14.46
C ALA A 193 11.63 51.71 -15.29
N LEU A 194 10.54 51.63 -16.05
CA LEU A 194 10.29 50.52 -16.97
C LEU A 194 11.28 50.50 -18.14
N ALA A 195 11.55 51.67 -18.74
CA ALA A 195 12.52 51.79 -19.83
C ALA A 195 13.95 51.38 -19.41
N GLU A 196 14.35 51.69 -18.17
CA GLU A 196 15.66 51.29 -17.61
C GLU A 196 15.78 49.78 -17.37
N VAL A 197 14.66 49.06 -17.22
CA VAL A 197 14.65 47.60 -17.03
C VAL A 197 14.57 46.85 -18.36
N GLU A 198 14.09 47.51 -19.41
CA GLU A 198 13.93 46.93 -20.76
C GLU A 198 15.19 47.07 -21.64
N ASP A 199 16.13 47.96 -21.30
CA ASP A 199 17.48 48.11 -21.92
C ASP A 199 18.53 47.18 -21.28
#